data_AF-F3FU93-F1
#
_entry.id   AF-F3FU93-F1
#
_cell.length_a   1.000
_cell.length_b   1.000
_cell.length_c   1.000
_cell.angle_alpha   90.00
_cell.angle_beta   90.00
_cell.angle_gamma   90.00
#
_symmetry.space_group_name_H-M   'P 1'
#
loop_
_entity.id
_entity.type
_entity.pdbx_description
1 polymer ?
#
loop_
_entity_poly.entity_id
_entity_poly.type
_entity_poly.pdbx_seq_one_letter_code
_entity_poly.pdbx_strand_id
1 'polypeptide(L)'
;ASTIERMASHWRNLLNGMCRDVNQRIADLPLLSAEERQNTLRDWNRDLAVYPSAHCAHQRIETQAERTPLAIALSFGAEQLSYQQLNRRANQLAHKLREQGIGPDVRVGLAAERGLEMIVGLLAILKAGGAYVPLDTDYPQDRLSFLMHDSGIELLLTQAHLLGQLPIPAHVQTLDLAEALNDYSTENPINQAAPD
;
A
#
# COMPACT_ATOMS: atom_id res chain seq x y z
N ALA A 1 -21.69 40.05 -2.69
CA ALA A 1 -21.21 40.87 -3.82
C ALA A 1 -20.18 40.12 -4.68
N SER A 2 -19.14 39.54 -4.09
CA SER A 2 -18.00 38.93 -4.79
C SER A 2 -18.30 37.81 -5.81
N THR A 3 -19.35 37.00 -5.63
CA THR A 3 -19.64 35.88 -6.56
C THR A 3 -20.15 36.36 -7.91
N ILE A 4 -21.00 37.38 -7.94
CA ILE A 4 -21.59 37.93 -9.17
C ILE A 4 -20.51 38.64 -10.00
N GLU A 5 -19.61 39.38 -9.34
CA GLU A 5 -18.46 40.02 -9.98
C GLU A 5 -17.52 39.01 -10.63
N ARG A 6 -17.25 37.88 -9.94
CA ARG A 6 -16.47 36.77 -10.49
C ARG A 6 -17.15 36.12 -11.70
N MET A 7 -18.47 35.89 -11.65
CA MET A 7 -19.22 35.37 -12.80
C MET A 7 -19.18 36.33 -14.00
N ALA A 8 -19.28 37.64 -13.77
CA ALA A 8 -19.14 38.65 -14.81
C ALA A 8 -17.71 38.70 -15.38
N SER A 9 -16.68 38.43 -14.57
CA SER A 9 -15.30 38.24 -15.03
C SER A 9 -15.17 37.02 -15.94
N HIS A 10 -15.70 35.88 -15.52
CA HIS A 10 -15.68 34.65 -16.30
C HIS A 10 -16.39 34.81 -17.66
N TRP A 11 -17.55 35.47 -17.67
CA TRP A 11 -18.30 35.74 -18.89
C TRP A 11 -17.50 36.58 -19.89
N ARG A 12 -16.80 37.62 -19.42
CA ARG A 12 -15.92 38.44 -20.25
C ARG A 12 -14.73 37.63 -20.79
N ASN A 13 -14.15 36.73 -20.00
CA ASN A 13 -13.05 35.88 -20.46
C ASN A 13 -13.48 34.94 -21.59
N LEU A 14 -14.67 34.34 -21.49
CA LEU A 14 -15.25 33.51 -22.55
C LEU A 14 -15.46 34.30 -23.84
N LEU A 15 -16.10 35.48 -23.76
CA LEU A 15 -16.35 36.33 -24.93
C LEU A 15 -15.04 36.79 -25.60
N ASN A 16 -14.04 37.15 -24.81
CA ASN A 16 -12.71 37.49 -25.35
C ASN A 16 -12.02 36.30 -26.03
N GLY A 17 -12.21 35.08 -25.51
CA GLY A 17 -11.72 33.86 -26.16
C GLY A 17 -12.37 33.65 -27.53
N MET A 18 -13.69 33.74 -27.60
CA MET A 18 -14.46 33.59 -28.84
C MET A 18 -14.07 34.64 -29.91
N CYS A 19 -13.78 35.87 -29.50
CA CYS A 19 -13.35 36.93 -30.44
C CYS A 19 -11.92 36.76 -30.96
N ARG A 20 -11.05 36.02 -30.26
CA ARG A 20 -9.65 35.80 -30.66
C ARG A 20 -9.50 34.71 -31.72
N ASP A 21 -10.30 33.66 -31.62
CA ASP A 21 -10.33 32.59 -32.61
C ASP A 21 -11.74 32.03 -32.74
N VAL A 22 -12.38 32.33 -33.88
CA VAL A 22 -13.74 31.92 -34.20
C VAL A 22 -13.87 30.42 -34.52
N ASN A 23 -12.75 29.73 -34.77
CA ASN A 23 -12.71 28.29 -35.02
C ASN A 23 -12.38 27.48 -33.76
N GLN A 24 -12.12 28.13 -32.62
CA GLN A 24 -11.80 27.46 -31.37
C GLN A 24 -12.98 26.62 -30.88
N ARG A 25 -12.69 25.40 -30.39
CA ARG A 25 -13.71 24.57 -29.75
C ARG A 25 -14.20 25.21 -28.47
N ILE A 26 -15.50 25.13 -28.23
CA ILE A 26 -16.13 25.67 -27.00
C ILE A 26 -15.46 25.11 -25.73
N ALA A 27 -15.04 23.84 -25.75
CA ALA A 27 -14.38 23.18 -24.61
C ALA A 27 -13.02 23.80 -24.23
N ASP A 28 -12.36 24.50 -25.16
CA ASP A 28 -11.03 25.08 -24.96
C ASP A 28 -11.09 26.57 -24.56
N LEU A 29 -12.28 27.16 -24.49
CA LEU A 29 -12.45 28.56 -24.14
C LEU A 29 -12.09 28.81 -22.65
N PRO A 30 -11.28 29.84 -22.34
CA PRO A 30 -10.85 30.11 -20.98
C PRO A 30 -11.98 30.74 -20.16
N LEU A 31 -12.54 29.97 -19.22
CA LEU A 31 -13.52 30.47 -18.25
C LEU A 31 -12.84 31.32 -17.15
N LEU A 32 -11.78 30.76 -16.56
CA LEU A 32 -10.96 31.45 -15.57
C LEU A 32 -9.93 32.33 -16.25
N SER A 33 -9.65 33.49 -15.67
CA SER A 33 -8.45 34.24 -16.04
C SER A 33 -7.19 33.43 -15.70
N ALA A 34 -6.06 33.77 -16.33
CA ALA A 34 -4.77 33.14 -16.02
C ALA A 34 -4.41 33.30 -14.53
N GLU A 35 -4.72 34.47 -13.95
CA GLU A 35 -4.49 34.78 -12.54
C GLU A 35 -5.39 33.96 -11.61
N GLU A 36 -6.70 33.88 -11.87
CA GLU A 36 -7.62 33.05 -11.07
C GLU A 36 -7.25 31.56 -11.14
N ARG A 37 -6.85 31.07 -12.31
CA ARG A 37 -6.36 29.70 -12.49
C ARG A 37 -5.09 29.46 -11.68
N GLN A 38 -4.13 30.38 -11.74
CA GLN A 38 -2.88 30.28 -11.00
C GLN A 38 -3.10 30.34 -9.48
N ASN A 39 -3.98 31.23 -9.01
CA ASN A 39 -4.31 31.36 -7.59
C ASN A 39 -5.05 30.11 -7.09
N THR A 40 -6.03 29.60 -7.84
CA THR A 40 -6.74 28.37 -7.48
C THR A 40 -5.77 27.17 -7.40
N LEU A 41 -4.89 27.03 -8.40
CA LEU A 41 -3.88 25.97 -8.41
C LEU A 41 -2.89 26.11 -7.25
N ARG A 42 -2.46 27.33 -6.90
CA ARG A 42 -1.56 27.57 -5.78
C ARG A 42 -2.22 27.34 -4.43
N ASP A 43 -3.46 27.77 -4.27
CA ASP A 43 -4.20 27.65 -3.02
C ASP A 43 -4.52 26.19 -2.70
N TRP A 44 -4.88 25.41 -3.71
CA TRP A 44 -5.21 23.99 -3.54
C TRP A 44 -3.96 23.11 -3.38
N ASN A 45 -2.83 23.53 -3.96
CA ASN A 45 -1.56 22.81 -3.87
C ASN A 45 -0.57 23.43 -2.88
N ARG A 46 -1.05 24.32 -1.98
CA ARG A 46 -0.21 25.16 -1.13
C ARG A 46 0.75 24.35 -0.25
N ASP A 47 0.29 23.19 0.20
CA ASP A 47 1.00 22.30 1.12
C ASP A 47 1.35 20.95 0.49
N LEU A 48 1.63 20.91 -0.83
CA LEU A 48 2.29 19.76 -1.44
C LEU A 48 3.74 19.68 -0.93
N ALA A 49 3.90 19.23 0.31
CA ALA A 49 5.18 18.90 0.87
C ALA A 49 5.76 17.73 0.07
N VAL A 50 6.94 17.94 -0.53
CA VAL A 50 7.71 16.85 -1.12
C VAL A 50 8.10 15.94 0.03
N TYR A 51 7.42 14.80 0.14
CA TYR A 51 7.79 13.77 1.11
C TYR A 51 9.10 13.15 0.64
N PRO A 52 10.19 13.17 1.42
CA PRO A 52 11.41 12.50 1.04
C PRO A 52 11.19 10.99 1.14
N SER A 53 10.75 10.36 0.04
CA SER A 53 10.51 8.91 -0.06
C SER A 53 11.81 8.13 -0.28
N ALA A 54 12.93 8.50 0.36
CA ALA A 54 14.21 7.80 0.15
C ALA A 54 14.20 6.33 0.63
N HIS A 55 13.21 5.95 1.45
CA HIS A 55 13.14 4.63 2.08
C HIS A 55 11.72 4.06 2.05
N CYS A 56 11.64 2.76 1.81
CA CYS A 56 10.40 1.98 1.91
C CYS A 56 9.93 1.86 3.37
N ALA A 57 8.65 1.55 3.57
CA ALA A 57 8.05 1.41 4.89
C ALA A 57 8.77 0.37 5.78
N HIS A 58 9.12 -0.80 5.22
CA HIS A 58 9.85 -1.84 5.97
C HIS A 58 11.24 -1.39 6.41
N GLN A 59 11.95 -0.61 5.60
CA GLN A 59 13.27 -0.07 5.95
C GLN A 59 13.19 0.94 7.11
N ARG A 60 12.09 1.69 7.20
CA ARG A 60 11.86 2.59 8.34
C ARG A 60 11.62 1.80 9.63
N ILE A 61 10.95 0.65 9.55
CA ILE A 61 10.76 -0.25 10.69
C ILE A 61 12.09 -0.90 11.10
N GLU A 62 12.92 -1.31 10.14
CA GLU A 62 14.28 -1.82 10.38
C GLU A 62 15.13 -0.81 11.15
N THR A 63 15.17 0.43 10.63
CA THR A 63 15.88 1.54 11.27
C THR A 63 15.36 1.79 12.69
N GLN A 64 14.05 1.70 12.91
CA GLN A 64 13.47 1.86 14.24
C GLN A 64 13.81 0.70 15.19
N ALA A 65 13.88 -0.53 14.67
CA ALA A 65 14.28 -1.71 15.43
C ALA A 65 15.73 -1.67 15.89
N GLU A 66 16.62 -1.06 15.10
CA GLU A 66 18.00 -0.78 15.52
C GLU A 66 18.06 0.32 16.57
N ARG A 67 17.26 1.39 16.42
CA ARG A 67 17.25 2.54 17.33
C ARG A 67 16.67 2.24 18.70
N THR A 68 15.54 1.53 18.76
CA THR A 68 14.81 1.25 20.02
C THR A 68 14.34 -0.21 20.07
N PRO A 69 15.26 -1.19 20.15
CA PRO A 69 14.94 -2.61 19.99
C PRO A 69 13.96 -3.17 21.02
N LEU A 70 14.01 -2.65 22.25
CA LEU A 70 13.19 -3.12 23.37
C LEU A 70 11.87 -2.35 23.51
N ALA A 71 11.67 -1.27 22.75
CA ALA A 71 10.41 -0.54 22.77
C ALA A 71 9.29 -1.39 22.14
N ILE A 72 8.08 -1.30 22.67
CA ILE A 72 6.91 -2.02 22.16
C ILE A 72 6.54 -1.45 20.78
N ALA A 73 6.50 -2.32 19.78
CA ALA A 73 6.07 -1.99 18.42
C ALA A 73 4.61 -2.34 18.18
N LEU A 74 4.17 -3.48 18.72
CA LEU A 74 2.80 -4.00 18.57
C LEU A 74 2.26 -4.50 19.89
N SER A 75 0.97 -4.31 20.09
CA SER A 75 0.22 -4.83 21.23
C SER A 75 -1.16 -5.28 20.76
N PHE A 76 -1.57 -6.49 21.12
CA PHE A 76 -2.87 -7.06 20.81
C PHE A 76 -3.37 -7.84 22.03
N GLY A 77 -4.38 -7.31 22.72
CA GLY A 77 -4.81 -7.85 24.00
C GLY A 77 -3.66 -7.83 25.02
N ALA A 78 -3.33 -9.01 25.58
CA ALA A 78 -2.24 -9.18 26.53
C ALA A 78 -0.88 -9.44 25.85
N GLU A 79 -0.86 -9.69 24.55
CA GLU A 79 0.36 -10.01 23.80
C GLU A 79 1.02 -8.74 23.28
N GLN A 80 2.34 -8.73 23.27
CA GLN A 80 3.15 -7.60 22.80
C GLN A 80 4.39 -8.09 22.07
N LEU A 81 4.81 -7.32 21.07
CA LEU A 81 6.10 -7.48 20.41
C LEU A 81 6.90 -6.19 20.51
N SER A 82 8.15 -6.31 20.93
CA SER A 82 9.12 -5.23 20.75
C SER A 82 9.47 -5.05 19.27
N TYR A 83 10.06 -3.90 18.92
CA TYR A 83 10.56 -3.68 17.56
C TYR A 83 11.56 -4.76 17.13
N GLN A 84 12.45 -5.20 18.01
CA GLN A 84 13.40 -6.27 17.71
C GLN A 84 12.68 -7.60 17.43
N GLN A 85 11.68 -7.96 18.24
CA GLN A 85 10.94 -9.21 18.07
C GLN A 85 10.12 -9.20 16.77
N LEU A 86 9.42 -8.10 16.48
CA LEU A 86 8.69 -7.91 15.23
C LEU A 86 9.64 -8.04 14.03
N ASN A 87 10.76 -7.32 14.05
CA ASN A 87 11.70 -7.32 12.93
C ASN A 87 12.28 -8.72 12.67
N ARG A 88 12.69 -9.44 13.73
CA ARG A 88 13.23 -10.80 13.61
C ARG A 88 12.21 -11.79 13.03
N ARG A 89 10.98 -11.81 13.55
CA ARG A 89 9.93 -12.69 13.04
C ARG A 89 9.62 -12.39 11.56
N ALA A 90 9.49 -11.11 11.22
CA ALA A 90 9.24 -10.70 9.84
C ALA A 90 10.41 -11.03 8.91
N ASN A 91 11.66 -10.94 9.39
CA ASN A 91 12.85 -11.31 8.61
C ASN A 91 12.87 -12.81 8.29
N GLN A 92 12.61 -13.66 9.28
CA GLN A 92 12.57 -15.11 9.08
C GLN A 92 11.52 -15.50 8.03
N LEU A 93 10.31 -14.95 8.15
CA LEU A 93 9.25 -15.17 7.17
C LEU A 93 9.60 -14.58 5.80
N ALA A 94 10.25 -13.42 5.74
CA ALA A 94 10.70 -12.83 4.49
C ALA A 94 11.73 -13.70 3.76
N HIS A 95 12.69 -14.30 4.47
CA HIS A 95 13.65 -15.24 3.86
C HIS A 95 12.95 -16.47 3.29
N LYS A 96 11.99 -17.04 4.03
CA LYS A 96 11.17 -18.14 3.52
C LYS A 96 10.38 -17.74 2.27
N LEU A 97 9.74 -16.57 2.28
CA LEU A 97 9.01 -16.07 1.11
C LEU A 97 9.92 -15.89 -0.11
N ARG A 98 11.16 -15.43 0.08
CA ARG A 98 12.13 -15.31 -1.01
C ARG A 98 12.53 -16.67 -1.60
N GLU A 99 12.63 -17.72 -0.78
CA GLU A 99 12.83 -19.09 -1.28
C GLU A 99 11.64 -19.59 -2.10
N GLN A 100 10.43 -19.12 -1.79
CA GLN A 100 9.22 -19.36 -2.60
C GLN A 100 9.12 -18.45 -3.82
N GLY A 101 10.18 -17.70 -4.15
CA GLY A 101 10.24 -16.84 -5.33
C GLY A 101 9.59 -15.45 -5.16
N ILE A 102 9.21 -15.06 -3.94
CA ILE A 102 8.67 -13.71 -3.69
C ILE A 102 9.78 -12.66 -3.81
N GLY A 103 9.49 -11.62 -4.59
CA GLY A 103 10.38 -10.49 -4.87
C GLY A 103 9.60 -9.29 -5.44
N PRO A 104 10.29 -8.30 -6.04
CA PRO A 104 9.66 -7.16 -6.69
C PRO A 104 8.55 -7.57 -7.66
N ASP A 105 7.45 -6.81 -7.68
CA ASP A 105 6.25 -7.02 -8.52
C ASP A 105 5.48 -8.33 -8.28
N VAL A 106 5.90 -9.16 -7.31
CA VAL A 106 5.19 -10.39 -6.96
C VAL A 106 4.09 -10.10 -5.95
N ARG A 107 2.87 -10.58 -6.24
CA ARG A 107 1.69 -10.43 -5.37
C ARG A 107 1.52 -11.67 -4.49
N VAL A 108 1.30 -11.43 -3.20
CA VAL A 108 1.06 -12.47 -2.19
C VAL A 108 -0.29 -12.24 -1.54
N GLY A 109 -1.18 -13.23 -1.57
CA GLY A 109 -2.43 -13.17 -0.80
C GLY A 109 -2.14 -13.19 0.69
N LEU A 110 -2.84 -12.35 1.46
CA LEU A 110 -2.79 -12.38 2.92
C LEU A 110 -4.21 -12.50 3.47
N ALA A 111 -4.54 -13.69 3.97
CA ALA A 111 -5.81 -13.98 4.65
C ALA A 111 -5.54 -14.36 6.10
N ALA A 112 -5.72 -13.43 7.03
CA ALA A 112 -5.44 -13.64 8.44
C ALA A 112 -6.44 -12.88 9.30
N GLU A 113 -6.76 -13.44 10.47
CA GLU A 113 -7.48 -12.70 11.49
C GLU A 113 -6.62 -11.56 12.06
N ARG A 114 -7.27 -10.56 12.64
CA ARG A 114 -6.57 -9.46 13.31
C ARG A 114 -5.73 -9.99 14.47
N GLY A 115 -4.43 -9.73 14.42
CA GLY A 115 -3.49 -10.14 15.46
C GLY A 115 -2.06 -9.76 15.12
N LEU A 116 -1.12 -10.19 15.97
CA LEU A 116 0.31 -9.93 15.76
C LEU A 116 0.83 -10.56 14.47
N GLU A 117 0.42 -11.80 14.18
CA GLU A 117 0.90 -12.56 13.01
C GLU A 117 0.47 -11.95 11.68
N MET A 118 -0.69 -11.27 11.62
CA MET A 118 -1.10 -10.51 10.43
C MET A 118 -0.10 -9.40 10.09
N ILE A 119 0.39 -8.68 11.11
CA ILE A 119 1.37 -7.60 10.91
C ILE A 119 2.75 -8.18 10.58
N VAL A 120 3.13 -9.30 11.20
CA VAL A 120 4.36 -10.04 10.86
C VAL A 120 4.32 -10.46 9.39
N GLY A 121 3.22 -11.06 8.93
CA GLY A 121 3.01 -11.49 7.55
C GLY A 121 3.10 -10.34 6.55
N LEU A 122 2.38 -9.24 6.81
CA LEU A 122 2.43 -8.04 5.97
C LEU A 122 3.85 -7.49 5.87
N LEU A 123 4.54 -7.34 7.00
CA LEU A 123 5.91 -6.81 7.01
C LEU A 123 6.89 -7.76 6.30
N ALA A 124 6.70 -9.07 6.45
CA ALA A 124 7.52 -10.08 5.78
C ALA A 124 7.36 -10.04 4.25
N ILE A 125 6.14 -9.86 3.73
CA ILE A 125 5.89 -9.70 2.29
C ILE A 125 6.66 -8.48 1.75
N LEU A 126 6.56 -7.34 2.44
CA LEU A 126 7.27 -6.11 2.03
C LEU A 126 8.80 -6.28 2.08
N LYS A 127 9.31 -6.95 3.12
CA LYS A 127 10.74 -7.26 3.26
C LYS A 127 11.26 -8.25 2.21
N ALA A 128 10.41 -9.18 1.77
CA ALA A 128 10.72 -10.06 0.65
C ALA A 128 10.75 -9.28 -0.69
N GLY A 129 10.14 -8.09 -0.73
CA GLY A 129 10.03 -7.23 -1.91
C GLY A 129 8.68 -7.34 -2.63
N GLY A 130 7.77 -8.18 -2.15
CA GLY A 130 6.46 -8.39 -2.75
C GLY A 130 5.42 -7.36 -2.30
N ALA A 131 4.25 -7.43 -2.93
CA ALA A 131 3.06 -6.68 -2.57
C ALA A 131 2.00 -7.62 -1.99
N TYR A 132 1.37 -7.24 -0.88
CA TYR A 132 0.30 -8.06 -0.30
C TYR A 132 -1.06 -7.71 -0.92
N VAL A 133 -1.88 -8.75 -1.13
CA VAL A 133 -3.28 -8.63 -1.53
C VAL A 133 -4.13 -9.01 -0.31
N PRO A 134 -4.80 -8.05 0.34
CA PRO A 134 -5.59 -8.35 1.53
C PRO A 134 -6.84 -9.16 1.15
N LEU A 135 -7.03 -10.29 1.83
CA LEU A 135 -8.16 -11.19 1.65
C LEU A 135 -8.90 -11.32 2.98
N ASP A 136 -10.00 -10.58 3.09
CA ASP A 136 -10.83 -10.57 4.28
C ASP A 136 -11.65 -11.87 4.38
N THR A 137 -11.42 -12.64 5.43
CA THR A 137 -12.09 -13.93 5.68
C THR A 137 -13.60 -13.79 5.85
N ASP A 138 -14.09 -12.59 6.20
CA ASP A 138 -15.51 -12.31 6.37
C ASP A 138 -16.24 -12.11 5.03
N TYR A 139 -15.50 -12.07 3.91
CA TYR A 139 -16.10 -11.94 2.59
C TYR A 139 -16.74 -13.24 2.10
N PRO A 140 -17.84 -13.14 1.31
CA PRO A 140 -18.41 -14.30 0.64
C PRO A 140 -17.37 -15.05 -0.19
N GLN A 141 -17.51 -16.38 -0.26
CA GLN A 141 -16.60 -17.27 -1.00
C GLN A 141 -16.39 -16.80 -2.46
N ASP A 142 -17.45 -16.41 -3.15
CA ASP A 142 -17.36 -15.95 -4.54
C ASP A 142 -16.51 -14.69 -4.67
N ARG A 143 -16.56 -13.78 -3.67
CA ARG A 143 -15.75 -12.56 -3.66
C ARG A 143 -14.28 -12.88 -3.41
N LEU A 144 -13.98 -13.78 -2.49
CA LEU A 144 -12.61 -14.25 -2.23
C LEU A 144 -12.02 -14.95 -3.46
N SER A 145 -12.78 -15.86 -4.07
CA SER A 145 -12.37 -16.56 -5.30
C SER A 145 -12.09 -15.58 -6.44
N PHE A 146 -12.96 -14.60 -6.64
CA PHE A 146 -12.75 -13.53 -7.62
C PHE A 146 -11.47 -12.74 -7.35
N LEU A 147 -11.23 -12.31 -6.10
CA LEU A 147 -10.04 -11.54 -5.74
C LEU A 147 -8.76 -12.36 -5.95
N MET A 148 -8.74 -13.63 -5.56
CA MET A 148 -7.59 -14.51 -5.78
C MET A 148 -7.29 -14.68 -7.27
N HIS A 149 -8.34 -14.83 -8.11
CA HIS A 149 -8.18 -14.98 -9.55
C HIS A 149 -7.72 -13.68 -10.24
N ASP A 150 -8.39 -12.55 -9.97
CA ASP A 150 -8.10 -11.25 -10.59
C ASP A 150 -6.72 -10.71 -10.18
N SER A 151 -6.34 -10.95 -8.92
CA SER A 151 -5.01 -10.59 -8.43
C SER A 151 -3.90 -11.52 -8.91
N GLY A 152 -4.22 -12.68 -9.50
CA GLY A 152 -3.22 -13.63 -10.02
C GLY A 152 -2.17 -14.03 -8.98
N ILE A 153 -2.55 -14.15 -7.70
CA ILE A 153 -1.63 -14.58 -6.66
C ILE A 153 -1.25 -16.05 -6.88
N GLU A 154 0.02 -16.38 -6.68
CA GLU A 154 0.51 -17.77 -6.72
C GLU A 154 0.80 -18.32 -5.32
N LEU A 155 0.88 -17.42 -4.32
CA LEU A 155 1.12 -17.75 -2.92
C LEU A 155 0.12 -17.04 -2.01
N LEU A 156 -0.43 -17.78 -1.05
CA LEU A 156 -1.32 -17.31 0.01
C LEU A 156 -0.68 -17.54 1.38
N LEU A 157 -0.42 -16.45 2.10
CA LEU A 157 -0.14 -16.47 3.53
C LEU A 157 -1.46 -16.49 4.31
N THR A 158 -1.65 -17.50 5.15
CA THR A 158 -2.84 -17.61 5.99
C THR A 158 -2.55 -18.36 7.29
N GLN A 159 -3.54 -18.52 8.14
CA GLN A 159 -3.44 -19.30 9.37
C GLN A 159 -4.04 -20.69 9.14
N ALA A 160 -3.42 -21.73 9.69
CA ALA A 160 -3.85 -23.12 9.44
C ALA A 160 -5.36 -23.38 9.66
N HIS A 161 -5.98 -22.73 10.65
CA HIS A 161 -7.41 -22.88 10.97
C HIS A 161 -8.36 -22.22 9.95
N LEU A 162 -7.85 -21.32 9.09
CA LEU A 162 -8.62 -20.65 8.04
C LEU A 162 -8.63 -21.43 6.72
N LEU A 163 -7.72 -22.39 6.53
CA LEU A 163 -7.57 -23.14 5.27
C LEU A 163 -8.87 -23.81 4.83
N GLY A 164 -9.66 -24.35 5.77
CA GLY A 164 -10.94 -24.99 5.46
C GLY A 164 -12.07 -24.02 5.10
N GLN A 165 -11.87 -22.71 5.30
CA GLN A 165 -12.87 -21.67 5.08
C GLN A 165 -12.57 -20.81 3.85
N LEU A 166 -11.43 -20.99 3.20
CA LEU A 166 -11.01 -20.17 2.06
C LEU A 166 -11.19 -20.93 0.75
N PRO A 167 -11.71 -20.28 -0.32
CA PRO A 167 -11.89 -20.91 -1.63
C PRO A 167 -10.58 -20.90 -2.43
N ILE A 168 -9.58 -21.61 -1.90
CA ILE A 168 -8.19 -21.58 -2.42
C ILE A 168 -8.13 -22.35 -3.75
N PRO A 169 -7.74 -21.70 -4.86
CA PRO A 169 -7.55 -22.39 -6.13
C PRO A 169 -6.38 -23.39 -6.06
N ALA A 170 -6.47 -24.53 -6.78
CA ALA A 170 -5.48 -25.60 -6.71
C ALA A 170 -4.04 -25.21 -7.12
N HIS A 171 -3.86 -24.11 -7.85
CA HIS A 171 -2.54 -23.61 -8.27
C HIS A 171 -1.91 -22.66 -7.25
N VAL A 172 -2.67 -22.20 -6.25
CA VAL A 172 -2.18 -21.28 -5.22
C VAL A 172 -1.53 -22.08 -4.10
N GLN A 173 -0.24 -21.84 -3.88
CA GLN A 173 0.48 -22.43 -2.77
C GLN A 173 0.10 -21.73 -1.46
N THR A 174 -0.04 -22.50 -0.39
CA THR A 174 -0.40 -21.96 0.93
C THR A 174 0.75 -22.07 1.91
N LEU A 175 1.00 -21.02 2.67
CA LEU A 175 2.00 -20.99 3.72
C LEU A 175 1.36 -20.50 5.03
N ASP A 176 1.63 -21.21 6.13
CA ASP A 176 1.13 -20.88 7.45
C ASP A 176 1.94 -19.74 8.07
N LEU A 177 1.24 -18.70 8.54
CA LEU A 177 1.82 -17.57 9.26
C LEU A 177 2.43 -17.97 10.60
N ALA A 178 1.90 -19.01 11.25
CA ALA A 178 2.35 -19.47 12.57
C ALA A 178 3.46 -20.53 12.51
N GLU A 179 3.98 -20.86 11.33
CA GLU A 179 5.00 -21.88 11.19
C GLU A 179 6.29 -21.50 11.94
N ALA A 180 6.92 -22.49 12.59
CA ALA A 180 8.18 -22.25 13.29
C ALA A 180 9.34 -22.10 12.29
N LEU A 181 9.89 -20.89 12.18
CA LEU A 181 10.94 -20.54 11.21
C LEU A 181 12.34 -20.41 11.83
N ASN A 182 12.65 -21.26 12.82
CA ASN A 182 13.90 -21.18 13.59
C ASN A 182 15.16 -21.38 12.75
N ASP A 183 15.04 -22.08 11.61
CA ASP A 183 16.16 -22.35 10.69
C ASP A 183 16.45 -21.17 9.75
N TYR A 184 15.54 -20.18 9.68
CA TYR A 184 15.70 -18.99 8.86
C TYR A 184 16.45 -17.89 9.60
N SER A 185 17.22 -17.11 8.84
CA SER A 185 17.99 -15.97 9.37
C SER A 185 17.08 -14.93 10.01
N THR A 186 17.51 -14.37 11.14
CA THR A 186 16.82 -13.26 11.81
C THR A 186 17.30 -11.88 11.34
N GLU A 187 18.31 -11.84 10.46
CA GLU A 187 18.86 -10.61 9.88
C GLU A 187 18.01 -10.09 8.74
N ASN A 188 18.04 -8.77 8.52
CA ASN A 188 17.26 -8.14 7.45
C ASN A 188 17.66 -8.73 6.08
N PRO A 189 16.70 -9.14 5.23
CA PRO A 189 17.02 -9.54 3.87
C PRO A 189 17.59 -8.34 3.09
N ILE A 190 18.39 -8.63 2.07
CA ILE A 190 18.85 -7.59 1.13
C ILE A 190 17.62 -6.97 0.47
N ASN A 191 17.43 -5.66 0.64
CA ASN A 191 16.30 -4.97 0.06
C ASN A 191 16.41 -4.95 -1.48
N GLN A 192 15.36 -5.44 -2.14
CA GLN A 192 15.22 -5.43 -3.60
C GLN A 192 14.14 -4.44 -4.07
N ALA A 193 13.39 -3.83 -3.14
CA ALA A 193 12.34 -2.87 -3.44
C ALA A 193 12.88 -1.43 -3.45
N ALA A 194 12.40 -0.63 -4.39
CA ALA A 194 12.61 0.81 -4.44
C ALA A 194 11.31 1.53 -4.02
N PRO A 195 11.41 2.69 -3.35
CA PRO A 195 10.25 3.54 -3.10
C PRO A 195 9.75 4.16 -4.41
N ASP A 196 8.43 4.27 -4.55
CA ASP A 196 7.75 4.93 -5.67
C ASP A 196 7.96 6.46 -5.69
#